data_AF-A0A920RE84-F1
#
_entry.id   AF-A0A920RE84-F1
#
_cell.length_a   1.000
_cell.length_b   1.000
_cell.length_c   1.000
_cell.angle_alpha   90.00
_cell.angle_beta   90.00
_cell.angle_gamma   90.00
#
_symmetry.space_group_name_H-M   'P 1'
#
loop_
_entity.id
_entity.type
_entity.pdbx_description
1 polymer ?
#
loop_
_entity_poly.entity_id
_entity_poly.type
_entity_poly.pdbx_seq_one_letter_code
_entity_poly.pdbx_strand_id
1 'polypeptide(L)'
;MWRLLFTTVASLEKGRLIDGPAIVEDPEATVVVPPGMFAEVSRQGHLVIKQEWAVKTTETDPFTLTVVWNPLLPVAEEMGSTLRRTAFSEAVREGDDFSTGVFDAKARLIAQGNFPPGASWFDALVIRTVLEYFQPDTLRPGDAIFLMTLF
;
A
#
# COMPACT_ATOMS: atom_id res chain seq x y z
N MET A 1 -19.89 8.46 17.22
CA MET A 1 -20.73 7.48 17.93
C MET A 1 -21.00 6.35 16.93
N TRP A 2 -20.56 5.11 17.20
CA TRP A 2 -20.77 3.97 16.28
C TRP A 2 -22.25 3.64 16.22
N ARG A 3 -22.82 3.57 15.02
CA ARG A 3 -24.21 3.16 14.82
C ARG A 3 -24.19 1.68 14.45
N LEU A 4 -24.36 0.82 15.45
CA LEU A 4 -24.51 -0.62 15.23
C LEU A 4 -25.83 -0.87 14.51
N LEU A 5 -25.74 -1.22 13.23
CA LEU A 5 -26.86 -1.73 12.44
C LEU A 5 -26.72 -3.24 12.41
N PHE A 6 -27.29 -3.93 13.40
CA PHE A 6 -27.45 -5.39 13.35
C PHE A 6 -28.48 -5.72 12.26
N THR A 7 -28.02 -5.79 11.01
CA THR A 7 -28.87 -5.99 9.85
C THR A 7 -28.04 -6.72 8.80
N THR A 8 -28.64 -7.75 8.19
CA THR A 8 -28.03 -8.50 7.09
C THR A 8 -28.07 -7.69 5.81
N VAL A 9 -27.10 -7.86 4.92
CA VAL A 9 -27.09 -7.15 3.64
C VAL A 9 -28.38 -7.47 2.85
N ALA A 10 -28.86 -8.70 2.95
CA ALA A 10 -30.12 -9.14 2.35
C ALA A 10 -31.38 -8.42 2.90
N SER A 11 -31.34 -7.93 4.13
CA SER A 11 -32.44 -7.17 4.75
C SER A 11 -32.45 -5.68 4.39
N LEU A 12 -31.41 -5.22 3.68
CA LEU A 12 -31.26 -3.81 3.30
C LEU A 12 -31.90 -3.53 1.94
N GLU A 13 -32.56 -2.38 1.85
CA GLU A 13 -33.07 -1.89 0.57
C GLU A 13 -31.93 -1.62 -0.41
N LYS A 14 -32.12 -2.03 -1.66
CA LYS A 14 -31.19 -1.73 -2.74
C LYS A 14 -31.11 -0.21 -2.94
N GLY A 15 -29.88 0.30 -3.04
CA GLY A 15 -29.59 1.73 -3.10
C GLY A 15 -29.48 2.41 -1.74
N ARG A 16 -29.63 1.67 -0.62
CA ARG A 16 -29.43 2.22 0.72
C ARG A 16 -27.96 2.59 0.92
N LEU A 17 -27.76 3.82 1.38
CA LEU A 17 -26.46 4.32 1.84
C LEU A 17 -26.33 4.12 3.35
N ILE A 18 -25.14 3.71 3.78
CA ILE A 18 -24.77 3.48 5.18
C ILE A 18 -23.54 4.31 5.46
N ASP A 19 -23.70 5.40 6.20
CA ASP A 19 -22.57 6.20 6.66
C ASP A 19 -21.81 5.47 7.76
N GLY A 20 -20.48 5.43 7.64
CA GLY A 20 -19.60 5.00 8.71
C GLY A 20 -19.52 6.05 9.83
N PRO A 21 -19.21 5.67 11.08
CA PRO A 21 -18.85 4.33 11.53
C PRO A 21 -20.04 3.38 11.72
N ALA A 22 -20.02 2.24 11.02
CA ALA A 22 -21.05 1.21 11.08
C ALA A 22 -20.46 -0.21 10.94
N ILE A 23 -21.20 -1.21 11.40
CA ILE A 23 -20.92 -2.63 11.18
C ILE A 23 -22.16 -3.22 10.53
N VAL A 24 -21.96 -4.00 9.47
CA VAL A 24 -23.01 -4.74 8.75
C VAL A 24 -22.69 -6.22 8.89
N GLU A 25 -23.61 -6.98 9.47
CA GLU A 25 -23.41 -8.38 9.80
C GLU A 25 -24.22 -9.25 8.84
N ASP A 26 -23.55 -10.07 8.05
CA ASP A 26 -24.14 -11.03 7.13
C ASP A 26 -23.85 -12.47 7.61
N PRO A 27 -24.67 -13.47 7.28
CA PRO A 27 -24.48 -14.84 7.79
C PRO A 27 -23.10 -15.44 7.52
N GLU A 28 -22.41 -14.98 6.47
CA GLU A 28 -21.09 -15.47 6.07
C GLU A 28 -19.95 -14.44 6.28
N ALA A 29 -20.27 -13.19 6.66
CA ALA A 29 -19.27 -12.13 6.77
C ALA A 29 -19.69 -10.99 7.71
N THR A 30 -18.73 -10.41 8.42
CA THR A 30 -18.92 -9.14 9.14
C THR A 30 -18.16 -8.03 8.43
N VAL A 31 -18.88 -7.04 7.92
CA VAL A 31 -18.31 -5.91 7.19
C VAL A 31 -18.27 -4.68 8.09
N VAL A 32 -17.09 -4.09 8.24
CA VAL A 32 -16.91 -2.85 8.99
C VAL A 32 -16.83 -1.68 8.01
N VAL A 33 -17.66 -0.65 8.22
CA VAL A 33 -17.62 0.63 7.52
C VAL A 33 -16.96 1.66 8.44
N PRO A 34 -15.69 2.02 8.24
CA PRO A 34 -14.95 2.93 9.12
C PRO A 34 -15.50 4.37 9.10
N PRO A 35 -15.17 5.20 10.11
CA PRO A 35 -15.46 6.63 10.08
C PRO A 35 -14.92 7.30 8.80
N GLY A 36 -15.73 8.15 8.15
CA GLY A 36 -15.33 8.88 6.94
C GLY A 36 -15.46 8.09 5.63
N MET A 37 -15.98 6.86 5.69
CA MET A 37 -16.42 6.09 4.53
C MET A 37 -17.94 5.90 4.56
N PHE A 38 -18.50 5.49 3.44
CA PHE A 38 -19.89 5.05 3.36
C PHE A 38 -20.00 3.77 2.53
N ALA A 39 -21.00 2.96 2.80
CA ALA A 39 -21.31 1.77 2.02
C ALA A 39 -22.65 1.94 1.28
N GLU A 40 -22.74 1.39 0.08
CA GLU A 40 -23.97 1.34 -0.72
C GLU A 40 -24.35 -0.11 -1.00
N VAL A 41 -25.63 -0.46 -0.80
CA VAL A 41 -26.16 -1.72 -1.30
C VAL A 41 -26.45 -1.56 -2.80
N SER A 42 -25.64 -2.19 -3.64
CA SER A 42 -25.80 -2.12 -5.09
C SER A 42 -27.14 -2.71 -5.54
N ARG A 43 -27.57 -2.40 -6.76
CA ARG A 43 -28.78 -2.99 -7.36
C ARG A 43 -28.74 -4.52 -7.46
N GLN A 44 -27.54 -5.09 -7.48
CA GLN A 44 -27.28 -6.53 -7.52
C GLN A 44 -27.29 -7.17 -6.12
N GLY A 45 -27.37 -6.37 -5.05
CA GLY A 45 -27.35 -6.85 -3.67
C GLY A 45 -25.96 -6.94 -3.04
N HIS A 46 -24.92 -6.42 -3.71
CA HIS A 46 -23.57 -6.35 -3.13
C HIS A 46 -23.45 -5.15 -2.21
N LEU A 47 -22.77 -5.31 -1.07
CA LEU A 47 -22.35 -4.19 -0.24
C LEU A 47 -21.06 -3.59 -0.81
N VAL A 48 -21.11 -2.35 -1.28
CA VAL A 48 -19.97 -1.63 -1.89
C VAL A 48 -19.52 -0.54 -0.93
N ILE A 49 -18.34 -0.71 -0.32
CA ILE A 49 -17.72 0.36 0.47
C ILE A 49 -17.09 1.35 -0.50
N LYS A 50 -17.46 2.62 -0.35
CA LYS A 50 -16.92 3.74 -1.10
C LYS A 50 -16.12 4.63 -0.15
N GLN A 51 -14.95 5.02 -0.62
CA GLN A 51 -14.12 6.02 0.03
C GLN A 51 -14.07 7.25 -0.88
N GLU A 52 -14.55 8.38 -0.37
CA GLU A 52 -14.17 9.67 -0.92
C GLU A 52 -12.76 9.97 -0.42
N TRP A 53 -11.77 9.65 -1.26
CA TRP A 53 -10.47 10.26 -1.10
C TRP A 53 -10.55 11.62 -1.76
N ALA A 54 -10.37 12.68 -0.98
CA ALA A 54 -10.04 13.97 -1.56
C ALA A 54 -8.72 13.77 -2.30
N VAL A 55 -8.78 13.68 -3.64
CA VAL A 55 -7.60 13.88 -4.47
C VAL A 55 -7.15 15.28 -4.14
N LYS A 56 -6.12 15.41 -3.30
CA LYS A 56 -5.48 16.71 -3.13
C LYS A 56 -4.74 16.95 -4.44
N THR A 57 -5.43 17.57 -5.40
CA THR A 57 -4.82 18.05 -6.63
C THR A 57 -3.77 19.05 -6.20
N THR A 58 -2.53 18.60 -6.21
CA THR A 58 -1.40 19.52 -6.19
C THR A 58 -1.42 20.26 -7.52
N GLU A 59 -1.01 21.54 -7.55
CA GLU A 59 -0.72 22.30 -8.78
C GLU A 59 0.51 21.72 -9.51
N THR A 60 0.63 20.40 -9.58
CA THR A 60 1.72 19.72 -10.26
C THR A 60 1.35 19.60 -11.72
N ASP A 61 2.18 20.15 -12.60
CA ASP A 61 2.04 20.00 -14.04
C ASP A 61 1.94 18.50 -14.41
N PRO A 62 0.85 18.06 -15.10
CA PRO A 62 0.64 16.65 -15.41
C PRO A 62 1.75 16.06 -16.27
N PHE A 63 2.39 16.84 -17.16
CA PHE A 63 3.53 16.36 -17.94
C PHE A 63 4.72 16.04 -17.05
N THR A 64 5.06 16.95 -16.15
CA THR A 64 6.12 16.76 -15.15
C THR A 64 5.84 15.54 -14.28
N LEU A 65 4.60 15.39 -13.79
CA LEU A 65 4.20 14.22 -13.00
C LEU A 65 4.43 12.92 -13.79
N THR A 66 3.98 12.86 -15.03
CA THR A 66 4.15 11.68 -15.87
C THR A 66 5.62 11.37 -16.16
N VAL A 67 6.44 12.38 -16.48
CA VAL A 67 7.88 12.20 -16.75
C VAL A 67 8.63 11.70 -15.52
N VAL A 68 8.28 12.19 -14.32
CA VAL A 68 8.93 11.76 -13.07
C VAL A 68 8.41 10.41 -12.61
N TRP A 69 7.10 10.15 -12.74
CA TRP A 69 6.46 8.93 -12.23
C TRP A 69 6.77 7.70 -13.09
N ASN A 70 6.65 7.82 -14.41
CA ASN A 70 6.79 6.68 -15.33
C ASN A 70 8.10 5.88 -15.19
N PRO A 71 9.27 6.47 -14.94
CA PRO A 71 10.50 5.69 -14.79
C PRO A 71 10.63 4.98 -13.44
N LEU A 72 9.93 5.39 -12.38
CA LEU A 72 10.17 4.86 -11.03
C LEU A 72 9.83 3.37 -10.90
N LEU A 73 8.74 2.94 -11.53
CA LEU A 73 8.33 1.53 -11.51
C LEU A 73 9.29 0.63 -12.30
N PRO A 74 9.65 0.94 -13.57
CA PRO A 74 10.69 0.22 -14.29
C PRO A 74 12.02 0.14 -13.55
N VAL A 75 12.43 1.21 -12.86
CA VAL A 75 13.66 1.19 -12.03
C VAL A 75 13.55 0.15 -10.92
N ALA A 76 12.43 0.10 -10.20
CA ALA A 76 12.24 -0.90 -9.14
C ALA A 76 12.23 -2.33 -9.71
N GLU A 77 11.59 -2.54 -10.86
CA GLU A 77 11.59 -3.84 -11.54
C GLU A 77 12.99 -4.27 -12.01
N GLU A 78 13.78 -3.34 -12.55
CA GLU A 78 15.14 -3.60 -13.01
C GLU A 78 16.08 -3.94 -11.85
N MET A 79 15.95 -3.24 -10.71
CA MET A 79 16.68 -3.57 -9.47
C MET A 79 16.46 -5.03 -9.08
N GLY A 80 15.19 -5.46 -9.03
CA GLY A 80 14.86 -6.83 -8.64
C GLY A 80 15.26 -7.87 -9.68
N SER A 81 15.08 -7.56 -10.96
CA SER A 81 15.53 -8.40 -12.07
C SER A 81 17.06 -8.62 -12.02
N THR A 82 17.81 -7.58 -11.65
CA THR A 82 19.26 -7.65 -11.48
C THR A 82 19.63 -8.50 -10.27
N LEU A 83 19.00 -8.26 -9.11
CA LEU A 83 19.21 -9.08 -7.92
C LEU A 83 18.99 -10.57 -8.20
N ARG A 84 17.85 -10.92 -8.81
CA ARG A 84 17.50 -12.30 -9.18
C ARG A 84 18.57 -12.95 -10.07
N ARG A 85 19.04 -12.24 -11.11
CA ARG A 85 20.06 -12.76 -12.04
C ARG A 85 21.43 -12.99 -11.38
N THR A 86 21.75 -12.21 -10.37
CA THR A 86 23.06 -12.25 -9.69
C THR A 86 23.06 -13.06 -8.40
N ALA A 87 21.89 -13.51 -7.94
CA ALA A 87 21.76 -14.19 -6.66
C ALA A 87 22.33 -15.62 -6.72
N PHE A 88 23.17 -15.94 -5.74
CA PHE A 88 23.60 -17.32 -5.47
C PHE A 88 22.52 -18.12 -4.73
N SER A 89 21.63 -17.47 -3.98
CA SER A 89 20.55 -18.11 -3.23
C SER A 89 19.42 -18.54 -4.16
N GLU A 90 19.04 -19.82 -4.11
CA GLU A 90 17.88 -20.34 -4.84
C GLU A 90 16.57 -19.69 -4.39
N ALA A 91 16.44 -19.37 -3.10
CA ALA A 91 15.27 -18.66 -2.57
C ALA A 91 15.07 -17.30 -3.27
N VAL A 92 16.16 -16.60 -3.58
CA VAL A 92 16.12 -15.31 -4.30
C VAL A 92 16.02 -15.53 -5.82
N ARG A 93 16.82 -16.45 -6.38
CA ARG A 93 16.93 -16.68 -7.84
C ARG A 93 15.70 -17.34 -8.46
N GLU A 94 15.12 -18.31 -7.75
CA GLU A 94 14.00 -19.13 -8.22
C GLU A 94 12.73 -18.90 -7.41
N GLY A 95 12.87 -18.63 -6.10
CA GLY A 95 11.75 -18.40 -5.20
C GLY A 95 11.24 -16.96 -5.15
N ASP A 96 11.96 -16.01 -5.77
CA ASP A 96 11.70 -14.57 -5.71
C ASP A 96 11.52 -14.03 -4.27
N ASP A 97 12.20 -14.62 -3.27
CA ASP A 97 12.10 -14.22 -1.85
C ASP A 97 12.91 -12.94 -1.55
N PHE A 98 12.47 -11.82 -2.12
CA PHE A 98 13.00 -10.48 -1.92
C PHE A 98 12.00 -9.41 -2.37
N SER A 99 12.24 -8.17 -1.96
CA SER A 99 11.52 -6.98 -2.42
C SER A 99 12.51 -5.94 -2.95
N THR A 100 12.01 -5.06 -3.81
CA THR A 100 12.73 -3.87 -4.26
C THR A 100 11.76 -2.70 -4.32
N GLY A 101 12.21 -1.56 -3.80
CA GLY A 101 11.37 -0.38 -3.68
C GLY A 101 12.18 0.92 -3.79
N VAL A 102 11.52 1.93 -4.32
CA VAL A 102 12.01 3.31 -4.36
C VAL A 102 11.24 4.12 -3.33
N PHE A 103 11.96 4.83 -2.46
CA PHE A 103 11.39 5.61 -1.37
C PHE A 103 11.70 7.08 -1.55
N ASP A 104 10.83 7.94 -1.03
CA ASP A 104 11.14 9.35 -0.90
C ASP A 104 11.93 9.66 0.37
N ALA A 105 12.34 10.93 0.52
CA ALA A 105 13.08 11.42 1.69
C ALA A 105 12.34 11.29 3.03
N LYS A 106 11.04 10.92 3.02
CA LYS A 106 10.22 10.70 4.22
C LYS A 106 9.98 9.20 4.49
N ALA A 107 10.76 8.33 3.85
CA ALA A 107 10.62 6.87 3.92
C ALA A 107 9.24 6.38 3.46
N ARG A 108 8.59 7.07 2.52
CA ARG A 108 7.35 6.61 1.89
C ARG A 108 7.71 5.82 0.65
N LEU A 109 7.17 4.61 0.51
CA LEU A 109 7.32 3.79 -0.70
C LEU A 109 6.59 4.49 -1.85
N ILE A 110 7.32 4.77 -2.93
CA ILE A 110 6.83 5.48 -4.12
C ILE A 110 6.60 4.50 -5.27
N ALA A 111 7.51 3.55 -5.47
CA ALA A 111 7.38 2.51 -6.48
C ALA A 111 7.95 1.20 -5.95
N GLN A 112 7.36 0.08 -6.33
CA GLN A 112 7.77 -1.26 -5.90
C GLN A 112 7.80 -2.19 -7.10
N GLY A 113 8.83 -3.01 -7.21
CA GLY A 113 8.89 -4.08 -8.19
C GLY A 113 7.84 -5.16 -7.91
N ASN A 114 7.37 -5.83 -8.96
CA ASN A 114 6.36 -6.88 -8.86
C ASN A 114 6.97 -8.23 -8.42
N PHE A 115 7.37 -8.30 -7.15
CA PHE A 115 7.89 -9.49 -6.46
C PHE A 115 6.93 -9.89 -5.33
N PRO A 116 7.03 -11.09 -4.72
CA PRO A 116 5.99 -11.69 -3.89
C PRO A 116 5.43 -10.74 -2.82
N PRO A 117 4.09 -10.68 -2.65
CA PRO A 117 3.42 -9.68 -1.81
C PRO A 117 3.72 -9.83 -0.30
N GLY A 118 4.46 -10.86 0.13
CA GLY A 118 4.88 -11.05 1.51
C GLY A 118 6.15 -10.28 1.90
N ALA A 119 6.97 -9.85 0.94
CA ALA A 119 8.21 -9.13 1.23
C ALA A 119 8.01 -7.61 1.44
N SER A 120 6.92 -7.05 0.92
CA SER A 120 6.60 -5.61 0.92
C SER A 120 6.22 -5.03 2.30
N TRP A 121 5.87 -5.85 3.28
CA TRP A 121 5.43 -5.37 4.60
C TRP A 121 6.57 -4.79 5.44
N PHE A 122 7.82 -5.18 5.18
CA PHE A 122 8.97 -4.75 5.97
C PHE A 122 9.65 -3.50 5.40
N ASP A 123 9.57 -3.31 4.10
CA ASP A 123 10.20 -2.25 3.32
C ASP A 123 10.01 -0.84 3.91
N ALA A 124 8.78 -0.41 4.17
CA ALA A 124 8.52 0.94 4.67
C ALA A 124 8.91 1.13 6.15
N LEU A 125 8.81 0.08 6.97
CA LEU A 125 9.20 0.14 8.38
C LEU A 125 10.73 0.18 8.53
N VAL A 126 11.43 -0.66 7.76
CA VAL A 126 12.90 -0.73 7.76
C VAL A 126 13.53 0.60 7.38
N ILE A 127 13.06 1.26 6.32
CA ILE A 127 13.63 2.55 5.91
C ILE A 127 13.38 3.64 6.96
N ARG A 128 12.23 3.62 7.67
CA ARG A 128 12.01 4.54 8.80
C ARG A 128 13.02 4.32 9.91
N THR A 129 13.23 3.07 10.31
CA THR A 129 14.26 2.72 11.30
C THR A 129 15.64 3.18 10.86
N VAL A 130 16.01 2.96 9.58
CA VAL A 130 17.28 3.44 9.04
C VAL A 130 17.45 4.96 9.24
N LEU A 131 16.42 5.76 8.97
CA LEU A 131 16.49 7.21 9.13
C LEU A 131 16.51 7.68 10.60
N GLU A 132 16.06 6.85 11.55
CA GLU A 132 16.20 7.12 12.98
C GLU A 132 17.64 6.93 13.46
N TYR A 133 18.34 5.91 12.96
CA TYR A 133 19.74 5.63 13.30
C TYR A 133 20.72 6.49 12.49
N PHE A 134 20.44 6.71 11.22
CA PHE A 134 21.26 7.49 10.29
C PHE A 134 20.47 8.72 9.86
N GLN A 135 20.74 9.85 10.52
CA GLN A 135 20.03 11.09 10.20
C GLN A 135 20.27 11.47 8.73
N PRO A 136 19.24 11.92 7.99
CA PRO A 136 19.35 12.21 6.56
C PRO A 136 20.51 13.13 6.19
N ASP A 137 20.80 14.14 7.02
CA ASP A 137 21.85 15.13 6.78
C ASP A 137 23.28 14.55 6.91
N THR A 138 23.40 13.34 7.46
CA THR A 138 24.67 12.62 7.59
C THR A 138 24.97 11.73 6.39
N LEU A 139 23.94 11.40 5.58
CA LEU A 139 24.06 10.55 4.41
C LEU A 139 24.63 11.33 3.22
N ARG A 140 25.48 10.67 2.44
CA ARG A 140 26.13 11.24 1.27
C ARG A 140 25.90 10.35 0.04
N PRO A 141 25.94 10.94 -1.18
CA PRO A 141 25.89 10.14 -2.40
C PRO A 141 26.99 9.06 -2.41
N GLY A 142 26.57 7.81 -2.61
CA GLY A 142 27.46 6.64 -2.60
C GLY A 142 27.42 5.80 -1.32
N ASP A 143 26.75 6.27 -0.27
CA ASP A 143 26.58 5.47 0.95
C ASP A 143 25.67 4.25 0.71
N ALA A 144 26.03 3.12 1.30
CA ALA A 144 25.24 1.89 1.30
C ALA A 144 25.03 1.40 2.73
N ILE A 145 23.78 1.09 3.08
CA ILE A 145 23.39 0.66 4.43
C ILE A 145 22.93 -0.80 4.36
N PHE A 146 23.57 -1.64 5.17
CA PHE A 146 23.16 -3.03 5.39
C PHE A 146 22.59 -3.14 6.79
N LEU A 147 21.35 -3.60 6.90
CA LEU A 147 20.67 -3.81 8.17
C LEU A 147 20.15 -5.25 8.22
N MET A 148 20.44 -5.94 9.32
CA MET A 148 19.68 -7.14 9.71
C MET A 148 18.85 -6.78 10.92
N THR A 149 17.53 -6.77 10.76
CA THR A 149 16.59 -6.70 11.88
C THR A 149 16.53 -8.08 12.55
N LEU A 150 16.95 -8.17 13.80
CA LEU A 150 16.63 -9.29 14.68
C LEU A 150 15.20 -9.06 15.19
N PHE A 151 14.25 -9.89 14.77
CA PHE A 151 12.97 -10.03 15.45
C PHE A 151 13.05 -11.20 16.43
#